data_AF-R2Y523-F1
#
_entry.id   AF-R2Y523-F1
#
_cell.length_a   1.000
_cell.length_b   1.000
_cell.length_c   1.000
_cell.angle_alpha   90.00
_cell.angle_beta   90.00
_cell.angle_gamma   90.00
#
_symmetry.space_group_name_H-M   'P 1'
#
loop_
_entity.id
_entity.type
_entity.pdbx_description
1 polymer ?
#
loop_
_entity_poly.entity_id
_entity_poly.type
_entity_poly.pdbx_seq_one_letter_code
_entity_poly.pdbx_strand_id
1 'polypeptide(L)'
;MASSNNGFQDMADYLGTLAKVDVKKISIESLEKAANFYMKQLIPNVPKSLMKKKHMADQIKVSIEEDRVTVSFEGTAFYWRFAENGTTSQRAQHFASGTYEQNKNEIENIMTQKIIELWEG
;
A
#
# COMPACT_ATOMS: atom_id res chain seq x y z
N MET A 1 -23.50 -30.99 29.46
CA MET A 1 -22.03 -31.07 29.39
C MET A 1 -21.53 -29.65 29.25
N ALA A 2 -20.98 -29.07 30.32
CA ALA A 2 -20.44 -27.73 30.27
C ALA A 2 -19.10 -27.82 29.53
N SER A 3 -19.01 -27.27 28.31
CA SER A 3 -17.72 -27.02 27.68
C SER A 3 -16.97 -26.07 28.61
N SER A 4 -15.97 -26.60 29.29
CA SER A 4 -15.04 -25.82 30.08
C SER A 4 -14.19 -25.00 29.11
N ASN A 5 -14.68 -23.82 28.72
CA ASN A 5 -13.82 -22.77 28.16
C ASN A 5 -12.91 -22.31 29.30
N ASN A 6 -11.84 -23.07 29.53
CA ASN A 6 -10.75 -22.58 30.36
C ASN A 6 -9.91 -21.68 29.45
N GLY A 7 -9.45 -20.53 29.97
CA GLY A 7 -8.64 -19.61 29.18
C GLY A 7 -7.32 -20.21 28.67
N PHE A 8 -6.95 -21.42 29.11
CA PHE A 8 -5.82 -22.17 28.57
C PHE A 8 -6.12 -22.80 27.21
N GLN A 9 -7.33 -23.30 26.99
CA GLN A 9 -7.80 -23.83 25.70
C GLN A 9 -7.86 -22.68 24.68
N ASP A 10 -8.45 -21.56 25.06
CA ASP A 10 -8.53 -20.36 24.21
C ASP A 10 -7.12 -19.84 23.84
N MET A 11 -6.20 -19.82 24.81
CA MET A 11 -4.80 -19.44 24.56
C MET A 11 -4.06 -20.46 23.69
N ALA A 12 -4.32 -21.76 23.86
CA ALA A 12 -3.70 -22.81 23.05
C ALA A 12 -4.17 -22.78 21.59
N ASP A 13 -5.47 -22.53 21.38
CA ASP A 13 -6.06 -22.39 20.05
C ASP A 13 -5.55 -21.10 19.36
N TYR A 14 -5.43 -20.00 20.12
CA TYR A 14 -4.80 -18.76 19.66
C TYR A 14 -3.33 -18.96 19.24
N LEU A 15 -2.51 -19.55 20.11
CA LEU A 15 -1.11 -19.84 19.81
C LEU A 15 -0.95 -20.83 18.65
N GLY A 16 -1.83 -21.83 18.57
CA GLY A 16 -1.87 -22.80 17.47
C GLY A 16 -2.26 -22.16 16.13
N THR A 17 -3.09 -21.12 16.14
CA THR A 17 -3.44 -20.33 14.95
C THR A 17 -2.27 -19.46 14.52
N LEU A 18 -1.64 -18.73 15.44
CA LEU A 18 -0.43 -17.95 15.17
C LEU A 18 0.71 -18.81 14.61
N ALA A 19 0.91 -20.02 15.13
CA ALA A 19 1.96 -20.92 14.66
C ALA A 19 1.73 -21.45 13.23
N LYS A 20 0.49 -21.47 12.74
CA LYS A 20 0.14 -21.88 11.37
C LYS A 20 0.25 -20.74 10.36
N VAL A 21 0.39 -19.50 10.83
CA VAL A 21 0.30 -18.32 10.01
C VAL A 21 1.69 -17.80 9.65
N ASP A 22 1.93 -17.59 8.36
CA ASP A 22 3.13 -16.92 7.86
C ASP A 22 2.96 -15.39 7.98
N VAL A 23 3.46 -14.84 9.08
CA VAL A 23 3.44 -13.39 9.38
C VAL A 23 4.11 -12.59 8.27
N LYS A 24 5.16 -13.12 7.63
CA LYS A 24 5.86 -12.44 6.53
C LYS A 24 4.94 -12.35 5.31
N LYS A 25 4.29 -13.45 4.93
CA LYS A 25 3.33 -13.45 3.83
C LYS A 25 2.19 -12.45 4.06
N ILE A 26 1.61 -12.43 5.25
CA ILE A 26 0.52 -11.49 5.57
C ILE A 26 0.99 -10.04 5.53
N SER A 27 2.19 -9.75 6.04
CA SER A 27 2.77 -8.40 5.94
C SER A 27 2.91 -7.94 4.48
N ILE A 28 3.37 -8.82 3.58
CA ILE A 28 3.50 -8.50 2.15
C ILE A 28 2.11 -8.28 1.52
N GLU A 29 1.13 -9.13 1.82
CA GLU A 29 -0.22 -8.96 1.27
C GLU A 29 -0.89 -7.66 1.77
N SER A 30 -0.61 -7.23 3.00
CA SER A 30 -1.08 -5.93 3.54
C SER A 30 -0.43 -4.76 2.81
N LEU A 31 0.90 -4.84 2.61
CA LEU A 31 1.66 -3.84 1.85
C LEU A 31 1.18 -3.76 0.40
N GLU A 32 0.86 -4.90 -0.22
CA GLU A 32 0.31 -4.96 -1.57
C GLU A 32 -1.07 -4.31 -1.65
N LYS A 33 -1.97 -4.60 -0.70
CA LYS A 33 -3.27 -3.93 -0.63
C LYS A 33 -3.14 -2.42 -0.48
N ALA A 34 -2.26 -1.96 0.40
CA ALA A 34 -2.00 -0.54 0.61
C ALA A 34 -1.41 0.13 -0.63
N ALA A 35 -0.45 -0.51 -1.29
CA ALA A 35 0.15 -0.02 -2.54
C ALA A 35 -0.87 0.06 -3.67
N ASN A 36 -1.74 -0.94 -3.82
CA ASN A 36 -2.82 -0.93 -4.81
C ASN A 36 -3.86 0.15 -4.53
N PHE A 37 -4.20 0.38 -3.26
CA PHE A 37 -5.07 1.48 -2.86
C PHE A 37 -4.44 2.83 -3.20
N TYR A 38 -3.19 3.06 -2.80
CA TYR A 38 -2.46 4.28 -3.12
C TYR A 38 -2.37 4.50 -4.63
N MET A 39 -2.06 3.48 -5.43
CA MET A 39 -2.03 3.56 -6.89
C MET A 39 -3.37 4.02 -7.47
N LYS A 40 -4.50 3.48 -6.98
CA LYS A 40 -5.84 3.88 -7.44
C LYS A 40 -6.13 5.36 -7.17
N GLN A 41 -5.68 5.88 -6.02
CA GLN A 41 -5.83 7.30 -5.68
C GLN A 41 -4.83 8.19 -6.44
N LEU A 42 -3.65 7.66 -6.76
CA LEU A 42 -2.59 8.39 -7.45
C LEU A 42 -2.94 8.67 -8.92
N ILE A 43 -3.40 7.64 -9.66
CA ILE A 43 -3.71 7.72 -11.10
C ILE A 43 -4.55 8.94 -11.51
N PRO A 44 -5.65 9.29 -10.84
CA PRO A 44 -6.45 10.46 -11.20
C PRO A 44 -5.73 11.79 -10.93
N ASN A 45 -4.82 11.82 -9.96
CA ASN A 45 -4.08 13.02 -9.56
C ASN A 45 -2.81 13.25 -10.41
N VAL A 46 -2.35 12.25 -11.17
CA VAL A 46 -1.21 12.41 -12.07
C VAL A 46 -1.55 13.41 -13.18
N PRO A 47 -0.74 14.48 -13.36
CA PRO A 47 -0.95 15.45 -14.43
C PRO A 47 -0.97 14.79 -15.82
N LYS A 48 -2.02 15.08 -16.61
CA LYS A 48 -2.17 14.61 -17.99
C LYS A 48 -2.03 15.76 -18.97
N SER A 49 -1.27 15.53 -20.05
CA SER A 49 -1.21 16.45 -21.18
C SER A 49 -2.37 16.20 -22.14
N LEU A 50 -2.76 17.20 -22.94
CA LEU A 50 -3.75 17.04 -24.01
C LEU A 50 -3.25 16.18 -25.21
N MET A 51 -1.98 15.79 -25.23
CA MET A 51 -1.40 15.00 -26.31
C MET A 51 -1.83 13.53 -26.24
N LYS A 52 -2.10 12.89 -27.38
CA LYS A 52 -2.55 11.49 -27.46
C LYS A 52 -1.44 10.43 -27.23
N LYS A 53 -0.34 10.79 -26.59
CA LYS A 53 0.78 9.87 -26.30
C LYS A 53 0.56 9.17 -24.96
N LYS A 54 1.25 8.05 -24.72
CA LYS A 54 1.26 7.39 -23.41
C LYS A 54 1.63 8.40 -22.33
N HIS A 55 0.81 8.48 -21.29
CA HIS A 55 0.99 9.38 -20.17
C HIS A 55 1.74 8.71 -19.03
N MET A 56 2.26 9.52 -18.12
CA MET A 56 2.91 9.08 -16.89
C MET A 56 1.99 8.20 -16.03
N ALA A 57 0.68 8.49 -16.04
CA ALA A 57 -0.33 7.68 -15.37
C ALA A 57 -0.40 6.23 -15.89
N ASP A 58 -0.10 6.02 -17.18
CA ASP A 58 -0.15 4.70 -17.82
C ASP A 58 1.09 3.84 -17.52
N GLN A 59 2.05 4.39 -16.79
CA GLN A 59 3.34 3.77 -16.47
C GLN A 59 3.49 3.45 -14.99
N ILE A 60 2.45 3.72 -14.17
CA ILE A 60 2.49 3.36 -12.75
C ILE A 60 2.41 1.85 -12.60
N LYS A 61 3.31 1.28 -11.81
CA LYS A 61 3.38 -0.14 -11.51
C LYS A 61 3.67 -0.38 -10.03
N VAL A 62 2.99 -1.38 -9.48
CA VAL A 62 3.33 -1.97 -8.19
C VAL A 62 4.31 -3.12 -8.43
N SER A 63 5.47 -3.05 -7.79
CA SER A 63 6.50 -4.08 -7.82
C SER A 63 6.60 -4.71 -6.43
N ILE A 64 6.52 -6.03 -6.38
CA ILE A 64 6.63 -6.82 -5.15
C ILE A 64 8.01 -7.49 -5.17
N GLU A 65 8.83 -7.15 -4.18
CA GLU A 65 10.12 -7.79 -3.89
C GLU A 65 10.01 -8.55 -2.56
N GLU A 66 11.01 -9.36 -2.21
CA GLU A 66 10.94 -10.30 -1.08
C GLU A 66 10.62 -9.67 0.29
N ASP A 67 10.92 -8.38 0.46
CA ASP A 67 10.77 -7.63 1.71
C ASP A 67 10.00 -6.30 1.56
N ARG A 68 9.60 -5.92 0.33
CA ARG A 68 9.04 -4.60 0.06
C ARG A 68 8.05 -4.59 -1.09
N VAL A 69 7.08 -3.68 -1.00
CA VAL A 69 6.16 -3.36 -2.09
C VAL A 69 6.38 -1.90 -2.49
N THR A 70 6.68 -1.66 -3.76
CA THR A 70 7.03 -0.32 -4.28
C THR A 70 6.07 0.09 -5.38
N VAL A 71 5.54 1.31 -5.31
CA VAL A 71 4.81 1.95 -6.42
C VAL A 71 5.78 2.84 -7.19
N SER A 72 5.98 2.55 -8.48
CA SER A 72 7.00 3.19 -9.32
C SER A 72 6.46 3.52 -10.72
N PHE A 73 7.18 4.37 -11.46
CA PHE A 73 6.88 4.70 -12.85
C PHE A 73 7.84 3.97 -13.79
N GLU A 74 7.34 3.16 -14.72
CA GLU A 74 8.19 2.51 -15.73
C GLU A 74 8.66 3.51 -16.81
N GLY A 75 9.96 3.59 -17.06
CA GLY A 75 10.55 4.33 -18.18
C GLY A 75 10.62 5.86 -18.02
N THR A 76 9.59 6.54 -17.49
CA THR A 76 9.61 8.00 -17.27
C THR A 76 9.79 8.42 -15.81
N ALA A 77 10.26 7.50 -14.95
CA ALA A 77 10.67 7.77 -13.56
C ALA A 77 11.80 8.81 -13.41
N PHE A 78 12.31 9.42 -14.47
CA PHE A 78 13.12 10.63 -14.31
C PHE A 78 12.26 11.91 -14.30
N TYR A 79 11.26 11.98 -15.18
CA TYR A 79 10.48 13.21 -15.43
C TYR A 79 9.44 13.51 -14.35
N TRP A 80 8.91 12.48 -13.69
CA TRP A 80 7.94 12.64 -12.58
C TRP A 80 8.48 13.53 -11.46
N ARG A 81 9.79 13.48 -11.15
CA ARG A 81 10.41 14.30 -10.09
C ARG A 81 10.19 15.79 -10.35
N PHE A 82 10.26 16.22 -11.60
CA PHE A 82 10.07 17.62 -11.98
C PHE A 82 8.60 18.04 -11.94
N ALA A 83 7.69 17.15 -12.32
CA ALA A 83 6.26 17.41 -12.17
C ALA A 83 5.86 17.49 -10.68
N GLU A 84 6.43 16.60 -9.86
CA GLU A 84 6.15 16.51 -8.43
C GLU A 84 6.72 17.71 -7.66
N ASN A 85 8.01 17.99 -7.83
CA ASN A 85 8.74 18.99 -7.04
C ASN A 85 8.83 20.36 -7.71
N GLY A 86 8.41 20.47 -8.97
CA GLY A 86 8.58 21.67 -9.77
C GLY A 86 10.01 21.85 -10.29
N THR A 87 10.17 22.89 -11.11
CA THR A 87 11.44 23.42 -11.61
C THR A 87 11.39 24.95 -11.54
N THR A 88 12.45 25.63 -11.95
CA THR A 88 12.48 27.10 -12.05
C THR A 88 11.33 27.67 -12.90
N SER A 89 10.85 26.93 -13.90
CA SER A 89 9.81 27.38 -14.83
C SER A 89 8.48 26.65 -14.68
N GLN A 90 8.39 25.64 -13.81
CA GLN A 90 7.20 24.81 -13.63
C GLN A 90 6.86 24.67 -12.14
N ARG A 91 5.63 25.00 -11.75
CA ARG A 91 5.17 24.84 -10.37
C ARG A 91 5.05 23.36 -9.99
N ALA A 92 5.47 23.04 -8.78
CA ALA A 92 5.27 21.73 -8.15
C ALA A 92 3.78 21.35 -8.10
N GLN A 93 3.47 20.12 -8.51
CA GLN A 93 2.10 19.60 -8.52
C GLN A 93 1.77 18.78 -7.29
N HIS A 94 2.78 18.25 -6.57
CA HIS A 94 2.60 17.46 -5.35
C HIS A 94 1.54 16.35 -5.49
N PHE A 95 1.48 15.70 -6.65
CA PHE A 95 0.45 14.70 -6.90
C PHE A 95 0.77 13.40 -6.16
N ALA A 96 2.04 13.02 -6.05
CA ALA A 96 2.45 11.81 -5.33
C ALA A 96 2.41 12.03 -3.81
N SER A 97 3.08 13.08 -3.31
CA SER A 97 3.12 13.40 -1.89
C SER A 97 1.75 13.83 -1.38
N GLY A 98 1.01 14.65 -2.14
CA GLY A 98 -0.33 15.08 -1.79
C GLY A 98 -1.32 13.93 -1.72
N THR A 99 -1.28 13.00 -2.69
CA THR A 99 -2.12 11.79 -2.63
C THR A 99 -1.80 10.95 -1.39
N TYR A 100 -0.51 10.81 -1.05
CA TYR A 100 -0.12 10.03 0.12
C TYR A 100 -0.63 10.67 1.41
N GLU A 101 -0.38 11.96 1.60
CA GLU A 101 -0.82 12.69 2.80
C GLU A 101 -2.35 12.68 2.96
N GLN A 102 -3.10 12.87 1.88
CA GLN A 102 -4.57 12.83 1.90
C GLN A 102 -5.13 11.47 2.30
N ASN A 103 -4.40 10.39 2.02
CA ASN A 103 -4.86 9.02 2.20
C ASN A 103 -4.07 8.27 3.29
N LYS A 104 -3.22 8.98 4.05
CA LYS A 104 -2.27 8.40 4.98
C LYS A 104 -2.93 7.48 6.01
N ASN A 105 -3.98 7.97 6.67
CA ASN A 105 -4.69 7.19 7.68
C ASN A 105 -5.29 5.91 7.09
N GLU A 106 -5.85 5.98 5.88
CA GLU A 106 -6.46 4.82 5.22
C GLU A 106 -5.40 3.81 4.77
N ILE A 107 -4.25 4.29 4.29
CA ILE A 107 -3.10 3.44 3.94
C ILE A 107 -2.56 2.74 5.19
N GLU A 108 -2.40 3.46 6.30
CA GLU A 108 -1.98 2.90 7.60
C GLU A 108 -2.98 1.87 8.13
N ASN A 109 -4.27 2.15 8.02
CA ASN A 109 -5.33 1.22 8.37
C ASN A 109 -5.26 -0.06 7.51
N ILE A 110 -5.13 0.05 6.19
CA ILE A 110 -5.03 -1.13 5.31
C ILE A 110 -3.78 -1.98 5.62
N MET A 111 -2.66 -1.33 5.94
CA MET A 111 -1.42 -2.02 6.31
C MET A 111 -1.57 -2.80 7.62
N THR A 112 -2.30 -2.25 8.59
CA THR A 112 -2.43 -2.80 9.94
C THR A 112 -3.62 -3.74 10.09
N GLN A 113 -4.66 -3.59 9.27
CA GLN A 113 -5.92 -4.33 9.39
C GLN A 113 -5.71 -5.85 9.40
N LYS A 114 -4.93 -6.41 8.47
CA LYS A 114 -4.66 -7.85 8.45
C LYS A 114 -3.81 -8.33 9.63
N ILE A 115 -2.99 -7.46 10.21
CA ILE A 115 -2.19 -7.79 11.40
C ILE A 115 -3.11 -7.81 12.62
N ILE A 116 -4.05 -6.87 12.70
CA ILE A 116 -5.06 -6.80 13.77
C ILE A 116 -6.05 -7.97 13.65
N GLU A 117 -6.56 -8.28 12.45
CA GLU A 117 -7.41 -9.46 12.18
C GLU A 117 -6.71 -10.76 12.62
N LEU A 118 -5.38 -10.81 12.50
CA LEU A 118 -4.55 -11.92 13.00
C LEU A 118 -4.50 -11.98 14.54
N TRP A 119 -4.49 -10.83 15.18
CA TRP A 119 -4.36 -10.71 16.64
C TRP A 119 -5.69 -10.83 17.36
N GLU A 120 -6.80 -10.51 16.71
CA GLU A 120 -8.15 -10.58 17.28
C GLU A 120 -8.74 -11.99 17.30
N GLY A 121 -8.21 -12.92 16.48
CA GLY A 121 -8.54 -14.35 16.54
C GLY A 121 -9.87 -14.71 15.89
#